data_AF-A0AA38C6D6-F1
#
_entry.id   AF-A0AA38C6D6-F1
#
_cell.length_a   1.000
_cell.length_b   1.000
_cell.length_c   1.000
_cell.angle_alpha   90.00
_cell.angle_beta   90.00
_cell.angle_gamma   90.00
#
_symmetry.space_group_name_H-M   'P 1'
#
loop_
_entity.id
_entity.type
_entity.pdbx_description
1 polymer ?
#
loop_
_entity_poly.entity_id
_entity_poly.type
_entity_poly.pdbx_seq_one_letter_code
_entity_poly.pdbx_strand_id
1 'polypeptide(L)' 'KEKFAALPLHPISVDQPFMQWGLDFIGVINPNSSQGHKWILTATDYFTKWTEAVALKE' A
#
# COMPACT_ATOMS: atom_id res chain seq x y z
N LYS A 1 -21.19 -3.96 -19.47
CA LYS A 1 -19.90 -4.10 -18.74
C LYS A 1 -18.80 -4.08 -19.79
N GLU A 2 -18.19 -2.93 -20.03
CA GLU A 2 -17.08 -2.83 -20.97
C GLU A 2 -15.89 -3.57 -20.38
N LYS A 3 -15.37 -4.56 -21.10
CA LYS A 3 -14.10 -5.20 -20.77
C LYS A 3 -13.02 -4.30 -21.34
N PHE A 4 -12.41 -3.48 -20.49
CA PHE A 4 -11.18 -2.79 -20.86
C PHE A 4 -10.12 -3.85 -21.15
N ALA A 5 -9.50 -3.79 -22.33
CA ALA A 5 -8.36 -4.63 -22.65
C ALA A 5 -7.25 -4.35 -21.63
N ALA A 6 -6.64 -5.40 -21.09
CA ALA A 6 -5.54 -5.26 -20.14
C ALA A 6 -4.37 -4.54 -20.84
N LEU A 7 -3.96 -3.41 -20.28
CA LEU A 7 -2.74 -2.72 -20.74
C LEU A 7 -1.51 -3.55 -20.36
N PRO A 8 -0.43 -3.52 -21.16
CA PRO A 8 0.81 -4.19 -20.79
C PRO A 8 1.36 -3.60 -19.48
N LEU A 9 1.73 -4.47 -18.55
CA LEU A 9 2.36 -4.07 -17.28
C LEU A 9 3.85 -3.80 -17.50
N HIS A 10 4.36 -2.73 -16.90
CA HIS A 10 5.79 -2.40 -16.91
C HIS A 10 6.38 -2.69 -15.52
N PRO A 11 7.32 -3.64 -15.40
CA PRO A 11 7.99 -3.90 -14.13
C PRO A 11 8.76 -2.68 -13.64
N ILE A 12 8.75 -2.47 -12.32
CA ILE A 12 9.57 -1.46 -11.66
C ILE A 12 10.90 -2.13 -11.26
N SER A 13 11.99 -1.70 -11.88
CA SER A 13 13.34 -2.14 -11.51
C SER A 13 13.89 -1.27 -10.39
N VAL A 14 14.29 -1.89 -9.28
CA VAL A 14 14.90 -1.23 -8.12
C VAL A 14 16.16 -2.00 -7.77
N ASP A 15 17.29 -1.30 -7.60
CA ASP A 15 18.60 -1.95 -7.47
C ASP A 15 19.10 -2.05 -6.01
N GLN A 16 18.48 -1.33 -5.08
CA GLN A 16 18.93 -1.25 -3.68
C GLN A 16 17.76 -1.13 -2.70
N PRO A 17 17.91 -1.62 -1.44
CA PRO A 17 16.94 -1.39 -0.38
C PRO A 17 16.64 0.10 -0.19
N PHE A 18 15.37 0.40 0.07
CA PHE A 18 14.86 1.72 0.43
C PHE A 18 14.91 2.80 -0.67
N MET A 19 15.25 2.45 -1.91
CA MET A 19 15.25 3.39 -3.05
C MET A 19 13.84 3.75 -3.53
N GLN A 20 12.88 2.82 -3.47
CA GLN A 20 11.51 3.06 -3.88
C GLN A 20 10.51 2.22 -3.09
N TRP A 21 9.42 2.87 -2.68
CA TRP A 21 8.44 2.33 -1.75
C TRP A 21 7.06 2.39 -2.42
N GLY A 22 6.27 1.34 -2.24
CA GLY A 22 4.84 1.35 -2.53
C GLY A 22 4.07 1.77 -1.30
N LEU A 23 3.22 2.77 -1.44
CA LEU A 23 2.29 3.19 -0.39
C LEU A 23 0.87 2.76 -0.77
N ASP A 24 0.15 2.21 0.18
CA ASP A 24 -1.27 1.90 -0.01
C ASP A 24 -2.07 2.19 1.26
N PHE A 25 -3.29 2.68 1.06
CA PHE A 25 -4.27 2.86 2.13
C PHE A 25 -5.24 1.70 2.12
N ILE A 26 -5.19 0.90 3.18
CA ILE A 26 -6.29 -0.02 3.44
C ILE A 26 -7.47 0.84 3.88
N GLY A 27 -8.58 0.69 3.16
CA GLY A 27 -9.81 1.46 3.33
C GLY A 27 -10.33 1.46 4.77
N VAL A 28 -11.40 2.24 5.01
CA VAL A 28 -11.94 2.45 6.35
C VAL A 28 -12.17 1.12 7.07
N ILE A 29 -11.49 0.93 8.20
CA ILE A 29 -11.71 -0.24 9.06
C ILE A 29 -12.99 -0.02 9.86
N ASN A 30 -13.93 -0.97 9.79
CA ASN A 30 -15.17 -0.92 10.55
C ASN A 30 -15.35 -2.25 11.31
N PRO A 31 -15.52 -2.22 12.65
CA PRO A 31 -15.54 -1.04 13.52
C PRO A 31 -14.17 -0.35 13.64
N ASN A 32 -14.18 0.96 13.92
CA ASN A 32 -12.96 1.70 14.25
C ASN A 32 -12.27 1.05 15.45
N SER A 33 -10.95 1.21 15.57
CA SER A 33 -10.23 0.77 16.77
C SER A 33 -10.70 1.55 18.02
N SER A 34 -10.49 0.99 19.21
CA SER A 34 -10.80 1.65 20.49
C SER A 34 -10.11 3.01 20.66
N GLN A 35 -9.02 3.25 19.93
CA GLN A 35 -8.26 4.49 19.95
C GLN A 35 -8.66 5.47 18.82
N GLY A 36 -9.67 5.12 18.02
CA GLY A 36 -10.19 5.98 16.95
C GLY A 36 -9.47 5.89 15.61
N HIS A 37 -8.52 4.96 15.43
CA HIS A 37 -7.92 4.71 14.12
C HIS A 37 -8.96 4.16 13.14
N LYS A 38 -8.99 4.74 11.94
CA LYS A 38 -9.94 4.44 10.85
C LYS A 38 -9.26 3.87 9.61
N TRP A 39 -7.95 4.05 9.46
CA TRP A 39 -7.22 3.59 8.28
C TRP A 39 -5.92 2.91 8.68
N ILE A 40 -5.37 2.14 7.74
CA ILE A 40 -4.02 1.61 7.84
C ILE A 40 -3.27 2.09 6.60
N LEU A 41 -2.19 2.84 6.82
CA LEU A 41 -1.23 3.15 5.78
C LEU A 41 -0.18 2.04 5.80
N THR A 42 0.05 1.44 4.63
CA THR A 42 1.11 0.45 4.43
C THR A 42 2.20 1.05 3.57
N ALA A 43 3.44 0.72 3.90
CA ALA A 43 4.63 1.06 3.12
C ALA A 43 5.40 -0.22 2.84
N THR A 44 5.71 -0.48 1.58
CA THR A 44 6.45 -1.67 1.17
C THR A 44 7.67 -1.28 0.34
N ASP A 45 8.86 -1.62 0.82
CA ASP A 45 10.09 -1.47 0.05
C ASP A 45 10.08 -2.41 -1.15
N TYR A 46 10.28 -1.86 -2.35
CA TYR A 46 10.15 -2.63 -3.58
C TYR A 46 11.29 -3.62 -3.81
N PHE A 47 12.47 -3.37 -3.26
CA PHE A 47 13.62 -4.25 -3.42
C PHE A 47 13.53 -5.45 -2.47
N THR A 48 13.51 -5.19 -1.15
CA THR A 48 13.52 -6.23 -0.12
C THR A 48 12.16 -6.88 0.12
N LYS A 49 11.07 -6.26 -0.37
CA LYS A 49 9.68 -6.61 -0.02
C LYS A 49 9.38 -6.49 1.47
N TRP A 50 10.23 -5.77 2.22
CA TRP A 50 9.97 -5.43 3.61
C TRP A 50 8.76 -4.48 3.69
N THR A 51 7.89 -4.70 4.68
CA THR A 51 6.63 -3.95 4.81
C THR A 51 6.43 -3.44 6.23
N GLU A 52 5.88 -2.24 6.33
CA GLU A 52 5.45 -1.62 7.58
C GLU A 52 4.01 -1.11 7.45
N ALA A 53 3.25 -1.18 8.54
CA ALA A 53 1.88 -0.73 8.59
C ALA A 53 1.66 0.16 9.82
N VAL A 54 1.06 1.33 9.61
CA VAL A 54 0.73 2.28 10.67
C VAL A 54 -0.76 2.56 10.70
N ALA A 55 -1.34 2.53 11.90
CA ALA A 55 -2.74 2.86 12.11
C ALA A 55 -2.91 4.38 12.16
N LEU A 56 -3.83 4.92 11.36
CA LEU A 56 -4.08 6.35 11.25
C LEU A 56 -5.47 6.71 11.78
N LYS A 57 -5.54 7.85 12.49
CA LYS A 57 -6.79 8.49 12.90
C LYS A 57 -7.23 9.48 11.82
N GLU A 58 -8.52 9.83 11.86
CA GLU A 58 -9.07 11.02 11.15
C GLU A 58 -8.33 12.30 11.51
#